data_AF-A0A7J9LBR5-F1
#
_entry.id   AF-A0A7J9LBR5-F1
#
_cell.length_a   1.000
_cell.length_b   1.000
_cell.length_c   1.000
_cell.angle_alpha   90.00
_cell.angle_beta   90.00
_cell.angle_gamma   90.00
#
_symmetry.space_group_name_H-M   'P 1'
#
loop_
_entity.id
_entity.type
_entity.pdbx_description
1 polymer ?
#
loop_
_entity_poly.entity_id
_entity_poly.type
_entity_poly.pdbx_seq_one_letter_code
_entity_poly.pdbx_strand_id
1 'polypeptide(L)'
;MQPTWLLALSFLGFLSFLTRSISLLNWVFTTFFRSPKNLNNYGSWALITGATDGIGKAFANQLARQGLNLILVSRNLNKLKTVSAEIRAQFPHIKIKVVAQDFSGNLSAGVGLIEEAVKGVEVGVLINNVGITYPRAMYFHEVEEEVVKGIIRVNLEGTTWVTRAVLPGMLNRKRGAIVNVGSGASIVVPSHPLYTIYAATKA
;
A
#
# COMPACT_ATOMS: atom_id res chain seq x y z
N MET A 1 48.14 -24.32 25.83
CA MET A 1 46.67 -24.26 25.99
C MET A 1 46.18 -23.03 25.23
N GLN A 2 45.15 -23.16 24.39
CA GLN A 2 44.59 -21.98 23.71
C GLN A 2 43.93 -21.05 24.73
N PRO A 3 44.04 -19.73 24.55
CA PRO A 3 43.44 -18.79 25.47
C PRO A 3 41.91 -18.84 25.41
N THR A 4 41.26 -18.86 26.58
CA THR A 4 39.80 -18.93 26.73
C THR A 4 39.05 -17.78 26.05
N TRP A 5 39.68 -16.59 25.96
CA TRP A 5 39.10 -15.44 25.26
C TRP A 5 38.94 -15.68 23.74
N LEU A 6 39.84 -16.43 23.12
CA LEU A 6 39.77 -16.74 21.69
C LEU A 6 38.62 -17.70 21.38
N LEU A 7 38.40 -18.68 22.26
CA LEU A 7 37.25 -19.59 22.18
C LEU A 7 35.92 -18.82 22.33
N ALA A 8 35.86 -17.88 23.28
CA ALA A 8 34.68 -17.04 23.49
C ALA A 8 34.37 -16.17 22.24
N LEU A 9 35.37 -15.50 21.67
CA LEU A 9 35.20 -14.70 20.45
C LEU A 9 34.80 -15.55 19.24
N SER A 10 35.40 -16.73 19.09
CA SER A 10 35.07 -17.66 18.00
C SER A 10 33.63 -18.16 18.12
N PHE A 11 33.17 -18.45 19.34
CA PHE A 11 31.80 -18.85 19.60
C PHE A 11 30.79 -17.73 19.28
N LEU A 12 31.08 -16.49 19.69
CA LEU A 12 30.27 -15.32 19.33
C LEU A 12 30.24 -15.09 17.82
N GLY A 13 31.39 -15.21 17.14
CA GLY A 13 31.49 -15.11 15.69
C GLY A 13 30.68 -16.18 14.97
N PHE A 14 30.76 -17.43 15.43
CA PHE A 14 29.96 -18.54 14.90
C PHE A 14 28.46 -18.32 15.09
N LEU A 15 28.03 -17.84 16.27
CA LEU A 15 26.62 -17.55 16.53
C LEU A 15 26.09 -16.41 15.63
N SER A 16 26.90 -15.36 15.44
CA SER A 16 26.59 -14.27 14.51
C SER A 16 26.50 -14.77 13.07
N PHE A 17 27.48 -15.57 12.61
CA PHE A 17 27.46 -16.16 11.26
C PHE A 17 26.25 -17.07 11.05
N LEU A 18 25.92 -17.91 12.03
CA LEU A 18 24.80 -18.82 11.97
C LEU A 18 23.47 -18.06 11.86
N THR A 19 23.26 -17.04 12.70
CA THR A 19 22.03 -16.22 12.66
C THR A 19 21.89 -15.48 11.33
N ARG A 20 22.99 -14.92 10.78
CA ARG A 20 22.98 -14.28 9.45
C ARG A 20 22.74 -15.28 8.32
N SER A 21 23.31 -16.48 8.42
CA SER A 21 23.09 -17.56 7.45
C SER A 21 21.64 -18.04 7.45
N ILE A 22 21.04 -18.23 8.64
CA ILE A 22 19.61 -18.57 8.77
C ILE A 22 18.75 -17.45 8.19
N SER A 23 19.07 -16.19 8.46
CA SER A 23 18.37 -15.04 7.88
C SER A 23 18.45 -15.02 6.35
N LEU A 24 19.63 -15.31 5.79
CA LEU A 24 19.83 -15.40 4.34
C LEU A 24 19.05 -16.56 3.73
N LEU A 25 19.11 -17.75 4.32
CA LEU A 25 18.35 -18.92 3.87
C LEU A 25 16.84 -18.67 3.93
N ASN A 26 16.35 -18.04 5.00
CA ASN A 26 14.95 -17.62 5.11
C ASN A 26 14.57 -16.61 4.02
N TRP A 27 15.45 -15.65 3.72
CA TRP A 27 15.21 -14.68 2.64
C TRP A 27 15.17 -15.36 1.26
N VAL A 28 16.11 -16.27 0.97
CA VAL A 28 16.11 -17.07 -0.28
C VAL A 28 14.83 -17.90 -0.38
N PHE A 29 14.46 -18.60 0.69
CA PHE A 29 13.24 -19.42 0.73
C PHE A 29 11.98 -18.57 0.49
N THR A 30 11.85 -17.45 1.19
CA THR A 30 10.68 -16.57 1.08
C THR A 30 10.58 -15.85 -0.26
N THR A 31 11.71 -15.59 -0.92
CA THR A 31 11.75 -14.90 -2.22
C THR A 31 11.49 -15.85 -3.39
N PHE A 32 12.08 -17.05 -3.37
CA PHE A 32 12.08 -17.94 -4.53
C PHE A 32 11.17 -19.17 -4.41
N PHE A 33 10.93 -19.67 -3.19
CA PHE A 33 10.26 -20.97 -3.00
C PHE A 33 8.89 -20.88 -2.30
N ARG A 34 8.59 -19.78 -1.62
CA ARG A 34 7.33 -19.61 -0.89
C ARG A 34 6.15 -19.44 -1.85
N SER A 35 5.20 -20.36 -1.79
CA SER A 35 3.93 -20.25 -2.52
C SER A 35 3.17 -18.97 -2.15
N PRO A 36 2.54 -18.29 -3.13
CA PRO A 36 1.73 -17.11 -2.88
C PRO A 36 0.53 -17.46 -1.99
N LYS A 37 0.13 -16.52 -1.13
CA LYS A 37 -1.10 -16.68 -0.34
C LYS A 37 -2.31 -16.54 -1.26
N ASN A 38 -3.34 -17.38 -1.06
CA ASN A 38 -4.63 -17.17 -1.70
C ASN A 38 -5.34 -15.99 -1.04
N LEU A 39 -5.42 -14.86 -1.75
CA LEU A 39 -5.99 -13.63 -1.22
C LEU A 39 -7.51 -13.68 -1.01
N ASN A 40 -8.22 -14.56 -1.72
CA ASN A 40 -9.66 -14.77 -1.54
C ASN A 40 -10.00 -15.27 -0.13
N ASN A 41 -9.03 -15.86 0.59
CA ASN A 41 -9.21 -16.27 1.98
C ASN A 41 -9.47 -15.09 2.93
N TYR A 42 -9.08 -13.87 2.56
CA TYR A 42 -9.33 -12.65 3.35
C TYR A 42 -10.69 -12.00 3.04
N GLY A 43 -11.26 -12.27 1.87
CA GLY A 43 -12.52 -11.71 1.39
C GLY A 43 -12.57 -11.69 -0.14
N SER A 44 -13.77 -11.58 -0.70
CA SER A 44 -13.99 -11.64 -2.15
C SER A 44 -13.79 -10.30 -2.89
N TRP A 45 -13.52 -9.21 -2.16
CA TRP A 45 -13.30 -7.88 -2.73
C TRP A 45 -11.96 -7.29 -2.31
N ALA A 46 -11.35 -6.52 -3.21
CA ALA A 46 -10.22 -5.66 -2.94
C ALA A 46 -10.57 -4.19 -3.21
N LEU A 47 -10.15 -3.29 -2.32
CA LEU A 47 -10.22 -1.84 -2.54
C LEU A 47 -8.82 -1.32 -2.89
N ILE A 48 -8.71 -0.53 -3.95
CA ILE A 48 -7.45 0.07 -4.39
C ILE A 48 -7.63 1.58 -4.54
N THR A 49 -6.82 2.36 -3.81
CA THR A 49 -6.74 3.82 -3.99
C THR A 49 -5.67 4.20 -5.02
N GLY A 50 -5.92 5.23 -5.82
CA GLY A 50 -5.02 5.57 -6.94
C GLY A 50 -4.99 4.50 -8.04
N ALA A 51 -6.12 3.86 -8.32
CA ALA A 51 -6.18 2.65 -9.15
C ALA A 51 -6.13 2.87 -10.68
N THR A 52 -5.99 4.11 -11.14
CA THR A 52 -6.13 4.46 -12.56
C THR A 52 -4.82 4.46 -13.35
N ASP A 53 -3.68 4.41 -12.66
CA ASP A 53 -2.36 4.47 -13.30
C ASP A 53 -1.29 3.74 -12.47
N GLY A 54 -0.13 3.52 -13.08
CA GLY A 54 1.10 3.02 -12.44
C GLY A 54 0.88 1.78 -11.55
N ILE A 55 1.44 1.84 -10.34
CA ILE A 55 1.41 0.75 -9.35
C ILE A 55 -0.03 0.35 -8.98
N GLY A 56 -0.93 1.32 -8.80
CA GLY A 56 -2.33 1.07 -8.46
C GLY A 56 -3.07 0.32 -9.57
N LYS A 57 -2.88 0.71 -10.83
CA LYS A 57 -3.45 -0.01 -12.00
C LYS A 57 -2.88 -1.43 -12.10
N ALA A 58 -1.58 -1.61 -11.83
CA ALA A 58 -0.96 -2.92 -11.82
C ALA A 58 -1.55 -3.83 -10.73
N PHE A 59 -1.74 -3.32 -9.51
CA PHE A 59 -2.43 -4.04 -8.43
C PHE A 59 -3.85 -4.42 -8.82
N ALA A 60 -4.63 -3.49 -9.40
CA ALA A 60 -5.99 -3.77 -9.85
C ALA A 60 -6.04 -4.95 -10.84
N ASN A 61 -5.16 -4.96 -11.85
CA ASN A 61 -5.07 -6.05 -12.82
C ASN A 61 -4.65 -7.38 -12.18
N GLN A 62 -3.65 -7.37 -11.29
CA GLN A 62 -3.18 -8.60 -10.63
C GLN A 62 -4.24 -9.19 -9.68
N LEU A 63 -4.94 -8.35 -8.92
CA LEU A 63 -6.01 -8.80 -8.02
C LEU A 63 -7.23 -9.32 -8.79
N ALA A 64 -7.58 -8.68 -9.91
CA ALA A 64 -8.57 -9.21 -10.85
C ALA A 64 -8.20 -10.59 -11.39
N ARG A 65 -6.94 -10.76 -11.82
CA ARG A 65 -6.43 -12.05 -12.30
C ARG A 65 -6.50 -13.16 -11.24
N GLN A 66 -6.42 -12.80 -9.96
CA GLN A 66 -6.60 -13.71 -8.83
C GLN A 66 -8.07 -13.93 -8.42
N GLY A 67 -9.01 -13.37 -9.18
CA GLY A 67 -10.46 -13.57 -9.00
C GLY A 67 -11.12 -12.65 -7.99
N LEU A 68 -10.43 -11.62 -7.47
CA LEU A 68 -11.06 -10.67 -6.56
C LEU A 68 -11.93 -9.66 -7.35
N ASN A 69 -13.09 -9.35 -6.78
CA ASN A 69 -13.88 -8.20 -7.20
C ASN A 69 -13.19 -6.91 -6.75
N LEU A 70 -13.39 -5.80 -7.45
CA LEU A 70 -12.61 -4.59 -7.24
C LEU A 70 -13.48 -3.38 -6.86
N ILE A 71 -13.01 -2.59 -5.90
CA ILE A 71 -13.44 -1.21 -5.67
C ILE A 71 -12.27 -0.31 -6.08
N LEU A 72 -12.44 0.40 -7.19
CA LEU A 72 -11.41 1.26 -7.76
C LEU A 72 -11.67 2.71 -7.33
N VAL A 73 -10.72 3.31 -6.61
CA VAL A 73 -10.83 4.68 -6.11
C VAL A 73 -9.76 5.56 -6.76
N SER A 74 -10.17 6.65 -7.38
CA SER A 74 -9.27 7.66 -7.96
C SER A 74 -10.04 8.94 -8.28
N ARG A 75 -9.35 10.06 -8.50
CA ARG A 75 -9.99 11.35 -8.75
C ARG A 75 -10.64 11.49 -10.14
N ASN A 76 -10.16 10.75 -11.15
CA ASN A 76 -10.66 10.88 -12.51
C ASN A 76 -11.64 9.75 -12.87
N LEU A 77 -12.93 10.08 -12.94
CA LEU A 77 -14.00 9.14 -13.24
C LEU A 77 -13.85 8.50 -14.64
N ASN A 78 -13.41 9.27 -15.64
CA ASN A 78 -13.26 8.74 -17.00
C ASN A 78 -12.15 7.68 -17.05
N LYS A 79 -10.99 7.96 -16.43
CA LYS A 79 -9.92 6.96 -16.30
C LYS A 79 -10.37 5.73 -15.52
N LEU A 80 -11.17 5.89 -14.47
CA LEU A 80 -11.75 4.77 -13.72
C LEU A 80 -12.64 3.89 -14.61
N LYS A 81 -13.50 4.51 -15.43
CA LYS A 81 -14.36 3.79 -16.37
C LYS A 81 -13.53 3.04 -17.41
N THR A 82 -12.48 3.66 -17.96
CA THR A 82 -11.56 3.02 -18.90
C THR A 82 -10.88 1.81 -18.27
N VAL A 83 -10.25 1.95 -17.10
CA VAL A 83 -9.59 0.83 -16.41
C VAL A 83 -10.58 -0.27 -16.03
N SER A 84 -11.77 0.09 -15.57
CA SER A 84 -12.84 -0.88 -15.27
C SER A 84 -13.25 -1.68 -16.51
N ALA A 85 -13.40 -1.02 -17.67
CA ALA A 85 -13.73 -1.69 -18.93
C ALA A 85 -12.59 -2.61 -19.41
N GLU A 86 -11.34 -2.14 -19.35
CA GLU A 86 -10.16 -2.94 -19.70
C GLU A 86 -10.06 -4.22 -18.85
N ILE A 87 -10.27 -4.10 -17.53
CA ILE A 87 -10.21 -5.23 -16.61
C ILE A 87 -11.40 -6.18 -16.86
N ARG A 88 -12.62 -5.67 -17.05
CA ARG A 88 -13.80 -6.51 -17.34
C ARG A 88 -13.68 -7.26 -18.67
N ALA A 89 -13.03 -6.68 -19.67
CA ALA A 89 -12.78 -7.35 -20.94
C ALA A 89 -11.88 -8.59 -20.78
N GLN A 90 -10.91 -8.53 -19.86
CA GLN A 90 -10.01 -9.65 -19.56
C GLN A 90 -10.62 -10.64 -18.54
N PHE A 91 -11.43 -10.14 -17.61
CA PHE A 91 -11.97 -10.91 -16.49
C PHE A 91 -13.49 -10.67 -16.34
N PRO A 92 -14.34 -11.22 -17.24
CA PRO A 92 -15.75 -10.87 -17.32
C PRO A 92 -16.59 -11.29 -16.10
N HIS A 93 -16.07 -12.18 -15.27
CA HIS A 93 -16.74 -12.70 -14.07
C HIS A 93 -16.56 -11.82 -12.83
N ILE A 94 -15.61 -10.88 -12.83
CA ILE A 94 -15.37 -10.03 -11.66
C ILE A 94 -16.31 -8.83 -11.66
N LYS A 95 -16.78 -8.45 -10.47
CA LYS A 95 -17.56 -7.24 -10.25
C LYS A 95 -16.60 -6.08 -9.96
N ILE A 96 -16.92 -4.90 -10.50
CA ILE A 96 -16.13 -3.69 -10.26
C ILE A 96 -17.07 -2.56 -9.83
N LYS A 97 -16.79 -1.95 -8.68
CA LYS A 97 -17.34 -0.67 -8.23
C LYS A 97 -16.29 0.42 -8.47
N VAL A 98 -16.71 1.61 -8.88
CA VAL A 98 -15.82 2.77 -9.07
C VAL A 98 -16.24 3.89 -8.13
N VAL A 99 -15.27 4.54 -7.50
CA VAL A 99 -15.48 5.69 -6.62
C VAL A 99 -14.58 6.83 -7.09
N ALA A 100 -15.19 7.88 -7.63
CA ALA A 100 -14.48 9.08 -8.03
C ALA A 100 -14.24 9.95 -6.79
N GLN A 101 -13.02 9.94 -6.27
CA GLN A 101 -12.65 10.72 -5.09
C GLN A 101 -11.28 11.38 -5.27
N ASP A 102 -11.24 12.70 -5.06
CA ASP A 102 -10.00 13.45 -4.89
C ASP A 102 -9.69 13.64 -3.40
N PHE A 103 -8.63 13.00 -2.93
CA PHE A 103 -8.24 13.06 -1.52
C PHE A 103 -7.72 14.44 -1.09
N SER A 104 -7.32 15.34 -2.02
CA SER A 104 -6.92 16.70 -1.64
C SER A 104 -8.12 17.61 -1.32
N GLY A 105 -9.31 17.26 -1.80
CA GLY A 105 -10.55 18.02 -1.64
C GLY A 105 -11.29 17.72 -0.34
N ASN A 106 -12.61 17.56 -0.44
CA ASN A 106 -13.47 17.21 0.68
C ASN A 106 -13.30 15.73 1.06
N LEU A 107 -12.44 15.48 2.05
CA LEU A 107 -12.10 14.14 2.50
C LEU A 107 -13.27 13.45 3.20
N SER A 108 -14.06 14.16 3.99
CA SER A 108 -15.21 13.59 4.73
C SER A 108 -16.27 13.05 3.77
N ALA A 109 -16.64 13.83 2.75
CA ALA A 109 -17.58 13.38 1.72
C ALA A 109 -17.03 12.16 0.96
N GLY A 110 -15.73 12.16 0.66
CA GLY A 110 -15.07 11.05 -0.01
C GLY A 110 -15.04 9.75 0.77
N VAL A 111 -14.80 9.85 2.07
CA VAL A 111 -14.84 8.69 2.97
C VAL A 111 -16.25 8.12 3.03
N GLY A 112 -17.29 8.96 3.07
CA GLY A 112 -18.68 8.48 3.01
C GLY A 112 -19.01 7.70 1.73
N LEU A 113 -18.50 8.12 0.57
CA LEU A 113 -18.65 7.37 -0.69
C LEU A 113 -17.94 6.01 -0.63
N ILE A 114 -16.79 5.95 0.04
CA ILE A 114 -16.04 4.70 0.23
C ILE A 114 -16.78 3.78 1.20
N GLU A 115 -17.30 4.31 2.32
CA GLU A 115 -18.12 3.57 3.28
C GLU A 115 -19.34 2.92 2.60
N GLU A 116 -20.02 3.66 1.73
CA GLU A 116 -21.13 3.12 0.95
C GLU A 116 -20.65 2.06 -0.06
N ALA A 117 -19.51 2.26 -0.72
CA ALA A 117 -18.96 1.29 -1.65
C ALA A 117 -18.56 -0.04 -0.99
N VAL A 118 -18.08 -0.01 0.26
CA VAL A 118 -17.68 -1.21 1.01
C VAL A 118 -18.85 -1.89 1.73
N LYS A 119 -20.01 -1.21 1.82
CA LYS A 119 -21.22 -1.78 2.41
C LYS A 119 -21.70 -3.01 1.63
N GLY A 120 -22.07 -4.05 2.37
CA GLY A 120 -22.59 -5.30 1.82
C GLY A 120 -21.58 -6.14 1.02
N VAL A 121 -20.29 -5.79 1.05
CA VAL A 121 -19.23 -6.56 0.38
C VAL A 121 -18.10 -6.93 1.33
N GLU A 122 -17.48 -8.08 1.08
CA GLU A 122 -16.39 -8.57 1.90
C GLU A 122 -15.04 -8.06 1.38
N VAL A 123 -14.70 -6.82 1.72
CA VAL A 123 -13.38 -6.25 1.42
C VAL A 123 -12.32 -6.99 2.25
N GLY A 124 -11.60 -7.90 1.59
CA GLY A 124 -10.53 -8.70 2.19
C GLY A 124 -9.15 -8.07 2.03
N VAL A 125 -8.95 -7.26 0.98
CA VAL A 125 -7.67 -6.61 0.70
C VAL A 125 -7.88 -5.11 0.50
N LEU A 126 -7.11 -4.29 1.20
CA LEU A 126 -7.00 -2.85 0.97
C LEU A 126 -5.60 -2.51 0.49
N ILE A 127 -5.51 -1.85 -0.66
CA ILE A 127 -4.27 -1.27 -1.19
C ILE A 127 -4.37 0.26 -1.08
N ASN A 128 -3.74 0.82 -0.05
CA ASN A 128 -3.56 2.26 0.09
C ASN A 128 -2.37 2.68 -0.78
N ASN A 129 -2.65 3.01 -2.04
CA ASN A 129 -1.64 3.36 -3.03
C ASN A 129 -1.68 4.85 -3.43
N VAL A 130 -2.79 5.56 -3.21
CA VAL A 130 -2.84 6.99 -3.52
C VAL A 130 -1.72 7.76 -2.81
N GLY A 131 -1.11 8.68 -3.53
CA GLY A 131 -0.11 9.57 -2.98
C GLY A 131 0.28 10.65 -3.97
N ILE A 132 0.74 11.78 -3.44
CA ILE A 132 1.32 12.88 -4.20
C ILE A 132 2.65 13.29 -3.59
N THR A 133 3.46 13.97 -4.41
CA THR A 133 4.73 14.57 -4.00
C THR A 133 4.76 16.03 -4.44
N TYR A 134 5.88 16.69 -4.19
CA TYR A 134 6.13 18.08 -4.55
C TYR A 134 6.07 18.26 -6.08
N PRO A 135 5.67 19.44 -6.58
CA PRO A 135 5.72 19.74 -8.01
C PRO A 135 7.17 19.80 -8.54
N ARG A 136 8.13 20.15 -7.68
CA ARG A 136 9.57 20.23 -7.95
C ARG A 136 10.34 20.12 -6.63
N ALA A 137 11.64 19.89 -6.69
CA ALA A 137 12.52 19.98 -5.52
C ALA A 137 12.53 21.41 -4.96
N MET A 138 12.31 21.58 -3.65
CA MET A 138 12.19 22.90 -3.01
C MET A 138 12.81 22.90 -1.61
N TYR A 139 13.40 24.01 -1.19
CA TYR A 139 13.74 24.16 0.22
C TYR A 139 12.46 24.28 1.04
N PHE A 140 12.44 23.70 2.24
CA PHE A 140 11.21 23.61 3.03
C PHE A 140 10.56 24.99 3.31
N HIS A 141 11.37 26.03 3.52
CA HIS A 141 10.88 27.39 3.76
C HIS A 141 10.28 28.07 2.52
N GLU A 142 10.45 27.50 1.32
CA GLU A 142 9.88 28.00 0.07
C GLU A 142 8.57 27.28 -0.30
N VAL A 143 8.21 26.21 0.42
CA VAL A 143 7.05 25.38 0.10
C VAL A 143 5.78 26.12 0.50
N GLU A 144 4.88 26.29 -0.46
CA GLU A 144 3.60 26.92 -0.21
C GLU A 144 2.76 26.07 0.76
N GLU A 145 2.05 26.74 1.66
CA GLU A 145 1.24 26.09 2.70
C GLU A 145 0.23 25.09 2.11
N GLU A 146 -0.35 25.41 0.96
CA GLU A 146 -1.31 24.54 0.26
C GLU A 146 -0.66 23.27 -0.29
N VAL A 147 0.61 23.31 -0.70
CA VAL A 147 1.37 22.11 -1.09
C VAL A 147 1.62 21.23 0.13
N VAL A 148 2.03 21.83 1.25
CA VAL A 148 2.24 21.10 2.52
C VAL A 148 0.95 20.39 2.96
N LYS A 149 -0.16 21.15 3.07
CA LYS A 149 -1.48 20.61 3.44
C LYS A 149 -1.96 19.54 2.48
N GLY A 150 -1.79 19.75 1.18
CA GLY A 150 -2.19 18.80 0.15
C GLY A 150 -1.47 17.46 0.29
N ILE A 151 -0.14 17.48 0.48
CA ILE A 151 0.65 16.25 0.65
C ILE A 151 0.24 15.51 1.92
N ILE A 152 0.10 16.21 3.06
CA ILE A 152 -0.33 15.61 4.33
C ILE A 152 -1.73 14.98 4.18
N ARG A 153 -2.68 15.74 3.62
CA ARG A 153 -4.06 15.29 3.45
C ARG A 153 -4.15 14.05 2.57
N VAL A 154 -3.47 14.01 1.44
CA VAL A 154 -3.54 12.87 0.53
C VAL A 154 -2.78 11.66 1.08
N ASN A 155 -1.52 11.85 1.51
CA ASN A 155 -0.63 10.73 1.85
C ASN A 155 -0.94 10.14 3.23
N LEU A 156 -1.30 10.96 4.21
CA LEU A 156 -1.58 10.53 5.58
C LEU A 156 -3.08 10.44 5.85
N GLU A 157 -3.82 11.55 5.74
CA GLU A 157 -5.23 11.55 6.13
C GLU A 157 -6.04 10.59 5.25
N GLY A 158 -5.85 10.64 3.92
CA GLY A 158 -6.50 9.73 2.98
C GLY A 158 -6.29 8.26 3.33
N THR A 159 -5.04 7.85 3.53
CA THR A 159 -4.68 6.48 3.96
C THR A 159 -5.38 6.10 5.27
N THR A 160 -5.35 6.99 6.27
CA THR A 160 -5.96 6.77 7.59
C THR A 160 -7.47 6.57 7.48
N TRP A 161 -8.18 7.46 6.80
CA TRP A 161 -9.64 7.43 6.78
C TRP A 161 -10.19 6.31 5.89
N VAL A 162 -9.53 6.00 4.77
CA VAL A 162 -9.90 4.83 3.96
C VAL A 162 -9.70 3.53 4.75
N THR A 163 -8.60 3.43 5.49
CA THR A 163 -8.37 2.29 6.37
C THR A 163 -9.48 2.17 7.42
N ARG A 164 -9.84 3.29 8.07
CA ARG A 164 -10.92 3.34 9.05
C ARG A 164 -12.27 2.88 8.46
N ALA A 165 -12.58 3.25 7.22
CA ALA A 165 -13.82 2.85 6.55
C ALA A 165 -13.91 1.34 6.29
N VAL A 166 -12.78 0.69 5.98
CA VAL A 166 -12.72 -0.74 5.66
C VAL A 166 -12.62 -1.62 6.92
N LEU A 167 -11.99 -1.10 7.98
CA LEU A 167 -11.60 -1.86 9.17
C LEU A 167 -12.76 -2.59 9.88
N PRO A 168 -13.96 -2.01 10.08
CA PRO A 168 -15.06 -2.69 10.78
C PRO A 168 -15.43 -4.04 10.16
N GLY A 169 -15.47 -4.12 8.82
CA GLY A 169 -15.79 -5.36 8.11
C GLY A 169 -14.70 -6.42 8.29
N MET A 170 -13.43 -6.02 8.25
CA MET A 170 -12.29 -6.93 8.48
C MET A 170 -12.26 -7.47 9.91
N LEU A 171 -12.50 -6.60 10.90
CA LEU A 171 -12.54 -6.98 12.32
C LEU A 171 -13.67 -7.96 12.61
N ASN A 172 -14.87 -7.72 12.09
CA ASN A 172 -16.01 -8.61 12.28
C ASN A 172 -15.72 -10.04 11.77
N ARG A 173 -15.04 -10.15 10.63
CA ARG A 173 -14.63 -11.45 10.06
C ARG A 173 -13.31 -11.99 10.62
N LYS A 174 -12.62 -11.25 11.49
CA LYS A 174 -11.29 -11.54 12.03
C LYS A 174 -10.23 -11.85 10.95
N ARG A 175 -10.40 -11.28 9.75
CA ARG A 175 -9.51 -11.49 8.61
C ARG A 175 -9.54 -10.30 7.67
N GLY A 176 -8.37 -9.92 7.20
CA GLY A 176 -8.15 -8.84 6.24
C GLY A 176 -6.66 -8.62 6.02
N ALA A 177 -6.31 -8.01 4.90
CA ALA A 177 -4.96 -7.59 4.59
C ALA A 177 -4.97 -6.12 4.14
N ILE A 178 -4.13 -5.29 4.75
CA ILE A 178 -3.95 -3.89 4.38
C ILE A 178 -2.50 -3.72 3.92
N VAL A 179 -2.32 -3.15 2.74
CA VAL A 179 -1.02 -2.83 2.14
C VAL A 179 -0.96 -1.32 1.96
N ASN A 180 -0.02 -0.69 2.66
CA ASN A 180 0.27 0.74 2.51
C ASN A 180 1.48 0.91 1.60
N VAL A 181 1.32 1.61 0.48
CA VAL A 181 2.42 1.90 -0.43
C VAL A 181 3.22 3.10 0.11
N GLY A 182 4.35 2.76 0.72
CA GLY A 182 5.37 3.71 1.19
C GLY A 182 6.26 4.22 0.06
N SER A 183 7.46 4.68 0.42
CA SER A 183 8.47 5.16 -0.53
C SER A 183 9.87 4.75 -0.10
N GLY A 184 10.77 4.52 -1.07
CA GLY A 184 12.19 4.35 -0.76
C GLY A 184 12.79 5.60 -0.10
N ALA A 185 12.19 6.77 -0.31
CA ALA A 185 12.60 8.04 0.28
C ALA A 185 12.57 8.06 1.82
N SER A 186 11.80 7.18 2.47
CA SER A 186 11.70 7.14 3.93
C SER A 186 12.55 6.05 4.59
N ILE A 187 12.98 5.02 3.84
CA ILE A 187 13.64 3.83 4.42
C ILE A 187 15.01 3.57 3.79
N VAL A 188 15.16 3.76 2.48
CA VAL A 188 16.34 3.32 1.72
C VAL A 188 17.31 4.48 1.47
N VAL A 189 16.79 5.68 1.25
CA VAL A 189 17.61 6.85 0.96
C VAL A 189 18.05 7.50 2.28
N PRO A 190 19.37 7.61 2.57
CA PRO A 190 19.87 8.18 3.83
C PRO A 190 19.40 9.62 4.07
N SER A 191 19.19 10.37 3.00
CA SER A 191 18.59 11.70 3.02
C SER A 191 17.81 11.94 1.73
N HIS A 192 16.59 12.47 1.87
CA HIS A 192 15.78 12.90 0.72
C HIS A 192 15.60 14.42 0.77
N PRO A 193 16.69 15.20 0.56
CA PRO A 193 16.64 16.65 0.69
C PRO A 193 15.66 17.22 -0.32
N LEU A 194 15.09 18.38 0.01
CA LEU A 194 14.16 19.14 -0.83
C LEU A 194 12.76 18.52 -1.04
N TYR A 195 12.46 17.43 -0.32
CA TYR A 195 11.18 16.72 -0.33
C TYR A 195 10.72 16.35 1.09
N THR A 196 11.03 17.21 2.07
CA THR A 196 10.89 16.94 3.51
C THR A 196 9.52 16.41 3.91
N ILE A 197 8.44 17.07 3.48
CA ILE A 197 7.08 16.67 3.84
C ILE A 197 6.68 15.35 3.17
N TYR A 198 7.11 15.12 1.92
CA TYR A 198 6.81 13.86 1.24
C TYR A 198 7.45 12.68 1.97
N ALA A 199 8.75 12.77 2.28
CA ALA A 199 9.47 11.75 3.03
C ALA A 199 8.82 11.49 4.40
N ALA A 200 8.46 12.55 5.14
CA ALA A 200 7.78 12.43 6.42
C ALA A 200 6.41 11.73 6.32
N THR A 201 5.62 12.03 5.28
CA THR A 201 4.29 11.42 5.07
C THR A 201 4.32 9.99 4.53
N LYS A 202 5.50 9.49 4.14
CA LYS A 202 5.71 8.13 3.62
C LYS A 202 6.60 7.26 4.52
N ALA A 203 7.01 7.78 5.68
CA ALA A 203 7.74 7.05 6.72
C ALA A 203 6.88 6.07 7.51
#